data_AF-A0A1H2U1H8-F1
#
_entry.id   AF-A0A1H2U1H8-F1
#
_cell.length_a   1.000
_cell.length_b   1.000
_cell.length_c   1.000
_cell.angle_alpha   90.00
_cell.angle_beta   90.00
_cell.angle_gamma   90.00
#
_symmetry.space_group_name_H-M   'P 1'
#
loop_
_entity.id
_entity.type
_entity.pdbx_description
1 polymer ?
#
loop_
_entity_poly.entity_id
_entity_poly.type
_entity_poly.pdbx_seq_one_letter_code
_entity_poly.pdbx_strand_id
1 'polypeptide(L)' 'MATTRTTTTHAPAHARAHAVHDAPHHEHGTMDIVEHERTFDGFVRFMTWSAVLTILVLIFLALTNA' A
#
# COMPACT_ATOMS: atom_id res chain seq x y z
N MET A 1 -69.10 -13.30 -3.30
CA MET A 1 -68.53 -13.52 -1.95
C MET A 1 -67.06 -13.15 -2.03
N ALA A 2 -66.60 -12.28 -1.13
CA ALA A 2 -65.30 -11.63 -1.16
C ALA A 2 -64.12 -12.62 -1.17
N THR A 3 -63.01 -12.23 -1.81
CA THR A 3 -61.70 -12.10 -1.14
C THR A 3 -60.66 -11.57 -2.14
N THR A 4 -60.44 -10.26 -2.07
CA THR A 4 -59.21 -9.63 -2.53
C THR A 4 -58.16 -9.83 -1.44
N ARG A 5 -57.09 -10.58 -1.71
CA ARG A 5 -55.86 -10.51 -0.91
C ARG A 5 -54.71 -10.14 -1.83
N THR A 6 -54.42 -8.84 -1.83
CA THR A 6 -53.18 -8.25 -2.31
C THR A 6 -52.06 -8.72 -1.38
N THR A 7 -51.40 -9.82 -1.72
CA THR A 7 -50.12 -10.18 -1.10
C THR A 7 -49.05 -9.32 -1.76
N THR A 8 -48.78 -8.17 -1.15
CA THR A 8 -47.55 -7.41 -1.38
C THR A 8 -46.38 -8.24 -0.88
N THR A 9 -45.84 -9.11 -1.73
CA THR A 9 -44.49 -9.66 -1.50
C THR A 9 -43.53 -8.52 -1.77
N HIS A 10 -43.02 -7.94 -0.68
CA HIS A 10 -41.93 -6.98 -0.68
C HIS A 10 -40.68 -7.69 -1.23
N ALA A 11 -40.54 -7.73 -2.56
CA ALA A 11 -39.29 -8.08 -3.19
C ALA A 11 -38.26 -7.00 -2.78
N PRO A 12 -37.15 -7.35 -2.11
CA PRO A 12 -36.13 -6.37 -1.82
C PRO A 12 -35.54 -5.90 -3.14
N ALA A 13 -35.66 -4.60 -3.44
CA ALA A 13 -35.04 -3.97 -4.60
C ALA A 13 -33.50 -4.08 -4.61
N HIS A 14 -32.90 -4.67 -3.57
CA HIS A 14 -31.48 -4.93 -3.40
C HIS A 14 -30.99 -6.24 -4.06
N ALA A 15 -31.89 -7.07 -4.62
CA ALA A 15 -31.51 -8.30 -5.33
C ALA A 15 -31.00 -8.04 -6.76
N ARG A 16 -30.34 -6.90 -7.01
CA ARG A 16 -29.66 -6.61 -8.27
C ARG A 16 -28.20 -7.02 -8.14
N ALA A 17 -27.91 -8.23 -8.61
CA ALA A 17 -26.59 -8.74 -8.97
C ALA A 17 -25.44 -8.28 -8.04
N HIS A 18 -25.21 -9.05 -6.97
CA HIS A 18 -23.85 -9.17 -6.44
C HIS A 18 -23.01 -9.83 -7.54
N ALA A 19 -22.49 -9.03 -8.47
CA ALA A 19 -21.40 -9.46 -9.33
C ALA A 19 -20.28 -9.89 -8.37
N VAL A 20 -20.10 -11.20 -8.23
CA VAL A 20 -18.95 -11.76 -7.53
C VAL A 20 -17.75 -11.20 -8.28
N HIS A 21 -17.08 -10.23 -7.66
CA HIS A 21 -15.78 -9.81 -8.12
C HIS A 21 -14.86 -11.00 -7.85
N ASP A 22 -14.58 -11.79 -8.88
CA ASP A 22 -13.51 -12.77 -8.85
C ASP A 22 -12.24 -11.98 -8.54
N ALA A 23 -11.85 -11.96 -7.26
CA ALA A 23 -10.62 -11.34 -6.84
C ALA A 23 -9.51 -11.99 -7.67
N PRO A 24 -8.66 -11.23 -8.39
CA PRO A 24 -7.58 -11.83 -9.15
C PRO A 24 -6.82 -12.75 -8.19
N HIS A 25 -6.50 -13.96 -8.60
CA HIS A 25 -5.74 -14.88 -7.74
C HIS A 25 -4.31 -14.33 -7.67
N HIS A 26 -3.96 -13.61 -6.59
CA HIS A 26 -2.63 -13.03 -6.43
C HIS A 26 -1.71 -14.13 -5.89
N GLU A 27 -0.73 -14.56 -6.68
CA GLU A 27 0.29 -15.49 -6.21
C GLU A 27 1.29 -14.78 -5.30
N HIS A 28 1.52 -15.35 -4.12
CA HIS A 28 2.44 -14.76 -3.16
C HIS A 28 3.89 -14.91 -3.66
N GLY A 29 4.66 -13.83 -3.61
CA GLY A 29 6.08 -13.82 -3.99
C GLY A 29 6.36 -13.64 -5.49
N THR A 30 5.33 -13.55 -6.34
CA THR A 30 5.48 -13.29 -7.78
C THR A 30 5.28 -11.81 -8.14
N MET A 31 5.14 -10.94 -7.14
CA MET A 31 5.00 -9.50 -7.35
C MET A 31 6.32 -8.92 -7.87
N ASP A 32 6.24 -8.04 -8.86
CA ASP A 32 7.40 -7.28 -9.35
C ASP A 32 7.94 -6.36 -8.23
N ILE A 33 9.22 -6.54 -7.90
CA ILE A 33 9.91 -5.80 -6.83
C ILE A 33 10.99 -4.84 -7.34
N VAL A 34 11.12 -4.62 -8.66
CA VAL A 34 12.20 -3.82 -9.25
C VAL A 34 12.27 -2.40 -8.66
N GLU A 35 11.12 -1.76 -8.44
CA GLU A 35 11.09 -0.41 -7.84
C GLU A 35 11.46 -0.42 -6.35
N HIS A 36 11.18 -1.50 -5.62
CA HIS A 36 11.57 -1.65 -4.22
C HIS A 36 13.08 -1.85 -4.09
N GLU A 37 13.67 -2.68 -4.95
CA GLU A 37 15.13 -2.87 -5.01
C GLU A 37 15.85 -1.56 -5.37
N ARG A 38 15.36 -0.83 -6.36
CA ARG A 38 15.91 0.49 -6.74
C ARG A 38 15.85 1.49 -5.57
N THR A 39 14.74 1.49 -4.84
CA THR A 39 14.58 2.38 -3.68
C THR A 39 15.56 2.01 -2.57
N PHE A 40 15.77 0.70 -2.32
CA PHE A 40 16.72 0.24 -1.33
C PHE A 40 18.17 0.60 -1.69
N ASP A 41 18.57 0.40 -2.95
CA ASP A 41 19.89 0.83 -3.43
C ASP A 41 20.10 2.35 -3.25
N GLY A 42 19.10 3.13 -3.63
CA GLY A 42 19.07 4.58 -3.39
C GLY A 42 19.21 4.94 -1.92
N PHE A 43 18.49 4.24 -1.04
CA PHE A 43 18.54 4.43 0.41
C PHE A 43 19.93 4.13 0.99
N VAL A 44 20.56 3.02 0.60
CA VAL A 44 21.92 2.66 1.07
C VAL A 44 22.93 3.72 0.65
N ARG A 45 22.85 4.20 -0.60
CA ARG A 45 23.73 5.26 -1.08
C ARG A 45 23.49 6.57 -0.31
N PHE A 46 22.24 6.94 -0.05
CA PHE A 46 21.89 8.12 0.74
C PHE A 46 22.44 8.01 2.18
N MET A 47 22.26 6.87 2.84
CA MET A 47 22.80 6.62 4.19
C MET A 47 24.32 6.71 4.23
N THR A 48 25.00 6.18 3.21
CA THR A 48 26.47 6.26 3.10
C THR A 48 26.94 7.72 3.05
N TRP A 49 26.32 8.54 2.21
CA TRP A 49 26.64 9.97 2.13
C TRP A 49 26.31 10.73 3.42
N SER A 50 25.20 10.40 4.07
CA SER A 50 24.82 10.98 5.37
C SER A 50 25.84 10.66 6.46
N ALA A 51 26.32 9.42 6.52
CA ALA A 51 27.34 9.00 7.47
C ALA A 51 28.68 9.74 7.23
N VAL A 52 29.11 9.83 5.97
CA VAL A 52 30.32 10.59 5.60
C VAL A 52 30.18 12.07 5.99
N LEU A 53 29.06 12.71 5.67
CA LEU A 53 28.81 14.10 6.04
C LEU A 53 28.86 14.31 7.56
N THR A 54 28.24 13.40 8.31
CA THR A 54 28.24 13.44 9.78
C THR A 54 29.66 13.37 10.32
N ILE A 55 30.49 12.45 9.81
CA ILE A 55 31.89 12.33 10.22
C ILE A 55 32.69 13.60 9.86
N LEU A 56 32.50 14.14 8.66
CA LEU A 56 33.16 15.37 8.23
C LEU A 56 32.81 16.56 9.14
N VAL A 57 31.54 16.70 9.50
CA VAL A 57 31.08 17.74 10.43
C VAL A 57 31.70 17.56 11.81
N LEU A 58 31.75 16.32 12.33
CA LEU A 58 32.36 16.04 13.63
C LEU A 58 33.87 16.36 13.64
N ILE A 59 34.59 16.00 12.58
CA ILE A 59 36.01 16.34 12.42
C ILE A 59 36.19 17.86 12.32
N PHE A 60 35.39 18.54 11.51
CA PHE A 60 35.45 19.99 11.37
C PHE A 60 35.18 20.71 12.70
N LEU A 61 34.15 20.27 13.44
CA LEU A 61 33.83 20.80 14.76
C LEU A 61 35.00 20.56 15.72
N ALA A 62 35.59 19.37 15.72
CA ALA A 62 36.76 19.09 16.54
C ALA A 62 37.95 19.99 16.18
N LEU A 63 38.21 20.26 14.89
CA LEU A 63 39.34 21.11 14.49
C LEU A 63 39.12 22.60 14.78
N THR A 64 37.88 23.08 14.72
CA THR A 64 37.54 24.50 14.89
C THR A 64 37.17 24.88 16.33
N ASN A 65 36.76 23.90 17.14
CA ASN A 65 36.38 24.08 18.54
C ASN A 65 37.31 23.30 19.51
N ALA A 66 38.42 22.72 19.03
CA ALA A 66 39.51 22.28 19.90
C ALA A 66 40.28 23.46 20.49
#